data_AF-A0A061GW89-F1
#
_entry.id   AF-A0A061GW89-F1
#
_cell.length_a   1.000
_cell.length_b   1.000
_cell.length_c   1.000
_cell.angle_alpha   90.00
_cell.angle_beta   90.00
_cell.angle_gamma   90.00
#
_symmetry.space_group_name_H-M   'P 1'
#
loop_
_entity.id
_entity.type
_entity.pdbx_description
1 polymer ?
#
loop_
_entity_poly.entity_id
_entity_poly.type
_entity_poly.pdbx_seq_one_letter_code
_entity_poly.pdbx_strand_id
1 'polypeptide(L)'
;MFLVFPFLLFRFAHYQLWISVSRYRTAKGNNRIVDKSLDFEQVDRERSWDDQIVLNGILFYAAGVVLRDQFNMPFFKADGTIITLLLHWGPAEFLYYWLHRALHHHYLYARYHSHHHSSIVTEPNCPFYDYVYGTVDKSTDSLYETTIKREAESPDVVHLTHLTTPDSIYHLPLGFPSLSSKPQASKWYLLFMWPVTLWSVLLTWIYGHAFISERNAFKKLKLQAWVVPKYNMQYFSKWQRETISKLIGEAIQDADKKGAKVLSLGLLNQHEEFSRNIELYIKRHPQLKIKVVDGSSLAAAIVLNCIPKETTQVLLRGRISKDACLLVQALCQKGIQVVTLQEDDYKKLLKYDNKLESNLVPSARYDVKVWLVGDGLTDKEQSKAPKGTLFIPFSIFPPNQIRKDCYYHTTPAMEAPKSVENMHSCEVSSYLFDQNFLIQMEFKKFDSQTMGCALSTTFALFFFITCIIALQSQEMNLWKMNGISMVHGDHSFYFSCIIC
;
A
#
# COMPACT_ATOMS: atom_id res chain seq x y z
N MET A 1 -35.39 6.20 10.89
CA MET A 1 -34.33 5.24 11.30
C MET A 1 -33.59 4.59 10.11
N PHE A 2 -34.27 4.17 9.03
CA PHE A 2 -33.64 3.53 7.86
C PHE A 2 -32.53 4.34 7.15
N LEU A 3 -32.53 5.67 7.27
CA LEU A 3 -31.54 6.55 6.62
C LEU A 3 -30.22 6.72 7.39
N VAL A 4 -30.14 6.26 8.65
CA VAL A 4 -28.93 6.40 9.47
C VAL A 4 -27.76 5.65 8.84
N PHE A 5 -27.97 4.41 8.42
CA PHE A 5 -26.91 3.58 7.84
C PHE A 5 -26.40 4.13 6.48
N PRO A 6 -27.26 4.48 5.49
CA PRO A 6 -26.83 5.15 4.27
C PRO A 6 -26.06 6.45 4.53
N PHE A 7 -26.46 7.25 5.53
CA PHE A 7 -25.77 8.47 5.89
C PHE A 7 -24.36 8.21 6.45
N LEU A 8 -24.21 7.21 7.33
CA LEU A 8 -22.90 6.81 7.86
C LEU A 8 -21.98 6.28 6.75
N LEU A 9 -22.51 5.51 5.80
CA LEU A 9 -21.75 5.06 4.61
C LEU A 9 -21.32 6.24 3.74
N PHE A 10 -22.20 7.20 3.49
CA PHE A 10 -21.86 8.41 2.75
C PHE A 10 -20.76 9.21 3.44
N ARG A 11 -20.83 9.36 4.77
CA ARG A 11 -19.80 10.04 5.57
C ARG A 11 -18.45 9.33 5.47
N PHE A 12 -18.43 8.01 5.57
CA PHE A 12 -17.23 7.22 5.35
C PHE A 12 -16.63 7.46 3.97
N ALA A 13 -17.45 7.33 2.91
CA ALA A 13 -17.02 7.51 1.53
C ALA A 13 -16.48 8.92 1.27
N HIS A 14 -17.15 9.94 1.81
CA HIS A 14 -16.74 11.33 1.70
C HIS A 14 -15.39 11.59 2.39
N TYR A 15 -15.20 11.10 3.62
CA TYR A 15 -13.94 11.26 4.34
C TYR A 15 -12.78 10.57 3.62
N GLN A 16 -13.00 9.33 3.17
CA GLN A 16 -12.00 8.59 2.40
C GLN A 16 -11.66 9.30 1.07
N LEU A 17 -12.66 9.86 0.37
CA LEU A 17 -12.44 10.62 -0.86
C LEU A 17 -11.49 11.79 -0.63
N TRP A 18 -11.72 12.58 0.43
CA TRP A 18 -10.87 13.72 0.76
C TRP A 18 -9.44 13.29 1.13
N ILE A 19 -9.28 12.22 1.91
CA ILE A 19 -7.96 11.63 2.18
C ILE A 19 -7.25 11.27 0.88
N SER A 20 -7.92 10.54 -0.01
CA SER A 20 -7.33 10.14 -1.29
C SER A 20 -7.01 11.34 -2.19
N VAL A 21 -7.83 12.39 -2.21
CA VAL A 21 -7.56 13.64 -2.95
C VAL A 21 -6.36 14.38 -2.37
N SER A 22 -6.25 14.50 -1.04
CA SER A 22 -5.09 15.12 -0.38
C SER A 22 -3.80 14.37 -0.73
N ARG A 23 -3.85 13.03 -0.67
CA ARG A 23 -2.69 12.17 -0.97
C ARG A 23 -2.35 12.07 -2.45
N TYR A 24 -3.32 12.25 -3.34
CA TYR A 24 -3.09 12.25 -4.79
C TYR A 24 -2.02 13.27 -5.21
N ARG A 25 -2.00 14.46 -4.58
CA ARG A 25 -0.95 15.45 -4.82
C ARG A 25 0.44 14.95 -4.44
N THR A 26 0.57 14.04 -3.47
CA THR A 26 1.86 13.43 -3.11
C THR A 26 2.35 12.43 -4.17
N ALA A 27 1.43 11.71 -4.82
CA ALA A 27 1.77 10.76 -5.88
C ALA A 27 2.07 11.44 -7.23
N LYS A 28 1.34 12.50 -7.57
CA LYS A 28 1.53 13.24 -8.83
C LYS A 28 2.47 14.43 -8.70
N GLY A 29 2.63 14.97 -7.50
CA GLY A 29 3.41 16.18 -7.24
C GLY A 29 4.89 15.99 -7.52
N ASN A 30 5.45 16.94 -8.24
CA ASN A 30 6.89 17.01 -8.48
C ASN A 30 7.67 17.53 -7.27
N ASN A 31 6.99 18.29 -6.40
CA ASN A 31 7.58 19.01 -5.28
C ASN A 31 6.86 18.63 -3.98
N ARG A 32 7.63 18.51 -2.90
CA ARG A 32 7.11 18.24 -1.56
C ARG A 32 7.50 19.35 -0.61
N ILE A 33 6.58 19.66 0.31
CA ILE A 33 6.87 20.55 1.43
C ILE A 33 7.67 19.78 2.50
N VAL A 34 7.35 18.50 2.69
CA VAL A 34 8.04 17.61 3.63
C VAL A 34 8.43 16.30 2.93
N ASP A 35 9.71 15.95 3.04
CA ASP A 35 10.30 14.77 2.39
C ASP A 35 9.98 13.45 3.13
N LYS A 36 9.60 13.53 4.41
CA LYS A 36 9.19 12.37 5.21
C LYS A 36 7.84 11.82 4.75
N SER A 37 7.76 10.52 4.52
CA SER A 37 6.51 9.80 4.18
C SER A 37 5.60 9.62 5.40
N LEU A 38 4.37 9.21 5.12
CA LEU A 38 3.42 8.77 6.13
C LEU A 38 3.92 7.47 6.75
N ASP A 39 4.34 7.53 8.01
CA ASP A 39 4.82 6.37 8.75
C ASP A 39 3.65 5.54 9.33
N PHE A 40 3.87 4.25 9.56
CA PHE A 40 2.88 3.36 10.15
C PHE A 40 2.49 3.79 11.56
N GLU A 41 3.44 4.28 12.37
CA GLU A 41 3.13 4.81 13.70
C GLU A 41 2.20 6.02 13.62
N GLN A 42 2.40 6.88 12.60
CA GLN A 42 1.49 8.00 12.36
C GLN A 42 0.11 7.50 11.92
N VAL A 43 0.05 6.52 11.01
CA VAL A 43 -1.23 5.90 10.61
C VAL A 43 -1.96 5.32 11.82
N ASP A 44 -1.30 4.52 12.64
CA ASP A 44 -1.95 3.86 13.77
C ASP A 44 -2.38 4.84 14.86
N ARG A 45 -1.66 5.97 15.02
CA ARG A 45 -2.07 7.06 15.90
C ARG A 45 -3.32 7.79 15.39
N GLU A 46 -3.37 8.06 14.09
CA GLU A 46 -4.43 8.87 13.45
C GLU A 46 -5.63 8.00 12.99
N ARG A 47 -5.51 6.67 13.10
CA ARG A 47 -6.53 5.69 12.72
C ARG A 47 -7.56 5.52 13.83
N SER A 48 -8.44 6.51 13.95
CA SER A 48 -9.64 6.45 14.79
C SER A 48 -10.90 6.90 14.03
N TRP A 49 -10.92 6.70 12.71
CA TRP A 49 -12.05 7.09 11.86
C TRP A 49 -13.34 6.35 12.22
N ASP A 50 -13.20 5.13 12.75
CA ASP A 50 -14.29 4.31 13.26
C ASP A 50 -14.92 4.92 14.51
N ASP A 51 -14.14 5.52 15.41
CA ASP A 51 -14.69 6.19 16.60
C ASP A 51 -15.67 7.30 16.23
N GLN A 52 -15.37 8.09 15.20
CA GLN A 52 -16.28 9.15 14.74
C GLN A 52 -17.55 8.58 14.09
N ILE A 53 -17.44 7.51 13.30
CA ILE A 53 -18.61 6.87 12.67
C ILE A 53 -19.48 6.17 13.70
N VAL A 54 -18.88 5.49 14.66
CA VAL A 54 -19.56 4.82 15.77
C VAL A 54 -20.25 5.87 16.65
N LEU A 55 -19.55 6.94 17.03
CA LEU A 55 -20.14 8.04 17.80
C LEU A 55 -21.32 8.67 17.06
N ASN A 56 -21.16 9.00 15.78
CA ASN A 56 -22.26 9.52 14.95
C ASN A 56 -23.42 8.53 14.90
N GLY A 57 -23.15 7.24 14.72
CA GLY A 57 -24.17 6.20 14.68
C GLY A 57 -24.95 6.10 15.99
N ILE A 58 -24.26 6.12 17.13
CA ILE A 58 -24.88 6.13 18.46
C ILE A 58 -25.75 7.37 18.64
N LEU A 59 -25.24 8.55 18.28
CA LEU A 59 -25.96 9.81 18.42
C LEU A 59 -27.18 9.88 17.50
N PHE A 60 -27.07 9.44 16.24
CA PHE A 60 -28.22 9.35 15.32
C PHE A 60 -29.26 8.35 15.80
N TYR A 61 -28.83 7.23 16.37
CA TYR A 61 -29.74 6.25 16.95
C TYR A 61 -30.45 6.81 18.19
N ALA A 62 -29.72 7.43 19.11
CA ALA A 62 -30.28 8.07 20.30
C ALA A 62 -31.27 9.19 19.93
N ALA A 63 -30.90 10.07 18.98
CA ALA A 63 -31.81 11.07 18.42
C ALA A 63 -33.03 10.40 17.77
N GLY A 64 -32.82 9.30 17.04
CA GLY A 64 -33.85 8.42 16.48
C GLY A 64 -34.90 7.94 17.48
N VAL A 65 -34.45 7.57 18.67
CA VAL A 65 -35.29 7.06 19.76
C VAL A 65 -35.99 8.21 20.48
N VAL A 66 -35.29 9.31 20.76
CA VAL A 66 -35.83 10.47 21.50
C VAL A 66 -36.81 11.28 20.66
N LEU A 67 -36.54 11.42 19.36
CA LEU A 67 -37.31 12.25 18.44
C LEU A 67 -38.18 11.40 17.51
N ARG A 68 -38.67 10.26 18.00
CA ARG A 68 -39.34 9.20 17.21
C ARG A 68 -40.45 9.73 16.29
N ASP A 69 -41.25 10.67 16.78
CA ASP A 69 -42.38 11.27 16.06
C ASP A 69 -41.96 12.31 15.00
N GLN A 70 -40.71 12.79 15.06
CA GLN A 70 -40.15 13.76 14.12
C GLN A 70 -39.45 13.14 12.91
N PHE A 71 -39.18 11.82 12.91
CA PHE A 71 -38.53 11.15 11.78
C PHE A 71 -39.43 10.89 10.56
N ASN A 72 -40.69 11.36 10.58
CA ASN A 72 -41.62 11.36 9.45
C ASN A 72 -41.53 12.62 8.56
N MET A 73 -40.40 13.33 8.59
CA MET A 73 -40.18 14.49 7.73
C MET A 73 -39.92 14.09 6.27
N PRO A 74 -40.29 14.94 5.29
CA PRO A 74 -39.96 14.72 3.88
C PRO A 74 -38.43 14.69 3.69
N PHE A 75 -37.97 13.94 2.67
CA PHE A 75 -36.55 13.76 2.38
C PHE A 75 -35.80 15.10 2.15
N PHE A 76 -36.50 16.14 1.68
CA PHE A 76 -35.95 17.48 1.47
C PHE A 76 -36.97 18.56 1.83
N LYS A 77 -36.53 19.59 2.56
CA LYS A 77 -37.29 20.81 2.84
C LYS A 77 -36.36 22.02 2.84
N ALA A 78 -36.61 22.98 1.96
CA ALA A 78 -35.73 24.14 1.77
C ALA A 78 -35.53 24.97 3.06
N ASP A 79 -36.61 25.25 3.81
CA ASP A 79 -36.53 26.04 5.05
C ASP A 79 -35.64 25.38 6.10
N GLY A 80 -35.77 24.06 6.28
CA GLY A 80 -34.95 23.29 7.21
C GLY A 80 -33.48 23.26 6.77
N THR A 81 -33.22 23.19 5.47
CA THR A 81 -31.86 23.28 4.92
C THR A 81 -31.24 24.65 5.21
N ILE A 82 -31.98 25.75 5.00
CA ILE A 82 -31.49 27.11 5.26
C ILE A 82 -31.20 27.30 6.76
N ILE A 83 -32.12 26.89 7.63
CA ILE A 83 -31.91 26.96 9.08
C ILE A 83 -30.69 26.14 9.51
N THR A 84 -30.53 24.93 8.98
CA THR A 84 -29.37 24.07 9.25
C THR A 84 -28.07 24.75 8.82
N LEU A 85 -28.03 25.38 7.65
CA LEU A 85 -26.87 26.12 7.16
C LEU A 85 -26.52 27.31 8.06
N LEU A 86 -27.53 28.10 8.46
CA LEU A 86 -27.33 29.26 9.35
C LEU A 86 -26.82 28.85 10.73
N LEU A 87 -27.37 27.78 11.28
CA LEU A 87 -26.94 27.26 12.59
C LEU A 87 -25.56 26.62 12.55
N HIS A 88 -25.21 25.97 11.44
CA HIS A 88 -23.86 25.49 11.21
C HIS A 88 -22.89 26.67 11.13
N TRP A 89 -23.08 27.59 10.17
CA TRP A 89 -22.17 28.72 9.92
C TRP A 89 -22.07 29.71 11.08
N GLY A 90 -23.12 29.87 11.87
CA GLY A 90 -23.08 30.74 13.05
C GLY A 90 -22.59 29.98 14.29
N PRO A 91 -23.51 29.50 15.13
CA PRO A 91 -23.12 29.05 16.45
C PRO A 91 -22.36 27.71 16.51
N ALA A 92 -22.50 26.78 15.55
CA ALA A 92 -21.67 25.58 15.56
C ALA A 92 -20.18 25.91 15.33
N GLU A 93 -19.89 26.74 14.32
CA GLU A 93 -18.53 27.21 14.04
C GLU A 93 -17.97 28.07 15.18
N PHE A 94 -18.79 28.94 15.76
CA PHE A 94 -18.38 29.75 16.91
C PHE A 94 -17.93 28.87 18.09
N LEU A 95 -18.71 27.85 18.43
CA LEU A 95 -18.36 26.93 19.53
C LEU A 95 -17.14 26.09 19.19
N TYR A 96 -17.02 25.63 17.94
CA TYR A 96 -15.84 24.94 17.45
C TYR A 96 -14.58 25.81 17.59
N TYR A 97 -14.63 27.09 17.21
CA TYR A 97 -13.50 28.01 17.33
C TYR A 97 -12.99 28.13 18.76
N TRP A 98 -13.89 28.40 19.73
CA TRP A 98 -13.50 28.56 21.13
C TRP A 98 -12.99 27.27 21.75
N LEU A 99 -13.55 26.14 21.34
CA LEU A 99 -13.08 24.84 21.78
C LEU A 99 -11.70 24.51 21.21
N HIS A 100 -11.48 24.77 19.92
CA HIS A 100 -10.16 24.64 19.31
C HIS A 100 -9.15 25.53 20.04
N ARG A 101 -9.49 26.79 20.32
CA ARG A 101 -8.64 27.69 21.12
C ARG A 101 -8.36 27.14 22.52
N ALA A 102 -9.34 26.52 23.18
CA ALA A 102 -9.15 25.88 24.48
C ALA A 102 -8.21 24.67 24.38
N LEU A 103 -8.28 23.88 23.31
CA LEU A 103 -7.36 22.75 23.06
C LEU A 103 -5.89 23.18 22.95
N HIS A 104 -5.62 24.45 22.60
CA HIS A 104 -4.27 25.03 22.60
C HIS A 104 -3.78 25.50 23.99
N HIS A 105 -4.63 25.44 25.02
CA HIS A 105 -4.18 25.68 26.39
C HIS A 105 -3.27 24.54 26.85
N HIS A 106 -2.10 24.86 27.45
CA HIS A 106 -1.02 23.91 27.77
C HIS A 106 -1.47 22.53 28.30
N TYR A 107 -2.42 22.52 29.24
CA TYR A 107 -2.98 21.28 29.81
C TYR A 107 -3.71 20.41 28.78
N LEU A 108 -4.57 21.02 27.96
CA LEU A 108 -5.33 20.32 26.93
C LEU A 108 -4.46 20.02 25.72
N TYR A 109 -3.54 20.91 25.38
CA TYR A 109 -2.60 20.73 24.30
C TYR A 109 -1.77 19.47 24.50
N ALA A 110 -1.07 19.36 25.63
CA ALA A 110 -0.17 18.23 25.89
C ALA A 110 -0.87 16.86 25.83
N ARG A 111 -2.15 16.80 26.22
CA ARG A 111 -2.91 15.53 26.35
C ARG A 111 -3.81 15.20 25.15
N TYR A 112 -4.34 16.21 24.47
CA TYR A 112 -5.43 16.04 23.51
C TYR A 112 -5.14 16.64 22.13
N HIS A 113 -4.17 17.55 22.00
CA HIS A 113 -3.94 18.30 20.75
C HIS A 113 -2.50 18.22 20.21
N SER A 114 -1.53 17.90 21.06
CA SER A 114 -0.10 17.78 20.73
C SER A 114 0.15 16.76 19.61
N HIS A 115 -0.52 15.60 19.68
CA HIS A 115 -0.40 14.55 18.67
C HIS A 115 -0.95 14.97 17.29
N HIS A 116 -2.00 15.79 17.24
CA HIS A 116 -2.52 16.33 15.99
C HIS A 116 -1.48 17.27 15.33
N HIS A 117 -0.81 18.10 16.12
CA HIS A 117 0.28 18.98 15.66
C HIS A 117 1.58 18.23 15.33
N SER A 118 1.73 16.99 15.81
CA SER A 118 2.86 16.11 15.44
C SER A 118 2.69 15.44 14.08
N SER A 119 1.53 15.62 13.42
CA SER A 119 1.24 15.05 12.11
C SER A 119 2.02 15.76 11.01
N ILE A 120 2.76 14.98 10.22
CA ILE A 120 3.67 15.52 9.20
C ILE A 120 3.00 15.57 7.82
N VAL A 121 1.94 14.78 7.64
CA VAL A 121 1.11 14.72 6.43
C VAL A 121 -0.30 15.15 6.81
N THR A 122 -0.64 16.40 6.52
CA THR A 122 -1.92 17.00 6.92
C THR A 122 -3.12 16.36 6.23
N GLU A 123 -4.13 15.99 7.00
CA GLU A 123 -5.46 15.65 6.50
C GLU A 123 -6.23 16.92 6.08
N PRO A 124 -7.10 16.85 5.06
CA PRO A 124 -7.69 18.04 4.40
C PRO A 124 -8.74 18.83 5.21
N ASN A 125 -8.77 18.73 6.54
CA ASN A 125 -9.95 19.12 7.32
C ASN A 125 -10.06 20.60 7.74
N CYS A 126 -9.11 21.51 7.40
CA CYS A 126 -9.15 22.88 7.95
C CYS A 126 -8.92 24.11 7.01
N PRO A 127 -8.76 24.03 5.67
CA PRO A 127 -8.28 25.20 4.93
C PRO A 127 -9.29 26.36 4.78
N PHE A 128 -10.60 26.10 4.71
CA PHE A 128 -11.59 27.17 4.48
C PHE A 128 -11.81 28.07 5.70
N TYR A 129 -11.88 27.48 6.89
CA TYR A 129 -12.15 28.23 8.12
C TYR A 129 -10.92 28.95 8.63
N ASP A 130 -9.73 28.39 8.45
CA ASP A 130 -8.51 29.11 8.77
C ASP A 130 -8.40 30.42 7.98
N TYR A 131 -8.85 30.40 6.71
CA TYR A 131 -8.93 31.58 5.85
C TYR A 131 -9.94 32.61 6.34
N VAL A 132 -11.17 32.19 6.68
CA VAL A 132 -12.24 33.08 7.16
C VAL A 132 -11.90 33.73 8.50
N TYR A 133 -11.25 32.99 9.41
CA TYR A 133 -10.92 33.47 10.76
C TYR A 133 -9.51 34.05 10.89
N GLY A 134 -8.76 34.13 9.80
CA GLY A 134 -7.41 34.71 9.78
C GLY A 134 -6.38 33.92 10.58
N THR A 135 -6.60 32.62 10.80
CA THR A 135 -5.67 31.70 11.45
C THR A 135 -4.73 30.99 10.46
N VAL A 136 -4.86 31.24 9.15
CA VAL A 136 -3.87 30.81 8.16
C VAL A 136 -2.52 31.44 8.50
N ASP A 137 -1.51 30.60 8.67
CA ASP A 137 -0.14 31.09 8.77
C ASP A 137 0.22 31.82 7.47
N LYS A 138 0.57 33.11 7.56
CA LYS A 138 0.88 33.97 6.41
C LYS A 138 2.03 33.44 5.56
N SER A 139 2.90 32.60 6.14
CA SER A 139 3.98 31.94 5.42
C SER A 139 3.51 30.75 4.60
N THR A 140 2.32 30.20 4.84
CA THR A 140 1.77 29.01 4.13
C THR A 140 1.66 29.24 2.63
N ASP A 141 1.07 30.36 2.20
CA ASP A 141 0.94 30.69 0.79
C ASP A 141 2.31 30.91 0.15
N SER A 142 3.21 31.59 0.85
CA SER A 142 4.58 31.80 0.37
C SER A 142 5.36 30.49 0.27
N LEU A 143 5.17 29.56 1.21
CA LEU A 143 5.79 28.24 1.24
C LEU A 143 5.22 27.37 0.12
N TYR A 144 3.91 27.41 -0.11
CA TYR A 144 3.23 26.71 -1.20
C TYR A 144 3.72 27.22 -2.56
N GLU A 145 3.71 28.54 -2.78
CA GLU A 145 4.21 29.18 -4.00
C GLU A 145 5.69 28.86 -4.25
N THR A 146 6.53 28.93 -3.21
CA THR A 146 7.95 28.60 -3.31
C THR A 146 8.13 27.11 -3.60
N THR A 147 7.32 26.24 -3.00
CA THR A 147 7.39 24.79 -3.22
C THR A 147 6.94 24.42 -4.63
N ILE A 148 5.91 25.04 -5.20
CA ILE A 148 5.50 24.78 -6.57
C ILE A 148 6.54 25.28 -7.58
N LYS A 149 7.26 26.36 -7.28
CA LYS A 149 8.32 26.90 -8.12
C LYS A 149 9.65 26.15 -8.01
N ARG A 150 9.84 25.32 -6.98
CA ARG A 150 11.03 24.47 -6.85
C ARG A 150 11.14 23.51 -8.03
N GLU A 151 12.36 23.26 -8.47
CA GLU A 151 12.62 22.17 -9.42
C GLU A 151 12.28 20.83 -8.78
N ALA A 152 11.68 19.96 -9.59
CA ALA A 152 11.29 18.62 -9.17
C ALA A 152 12.49 17.86 -8.61
N GLU A 153 12.28 17.12 -7.53
CA GLU A 153 13.35 16.28 -6.99
C GLU A 153 13.74 15.18 -8.00
N SER A 154 14.98 15.24 -8.46
CA SER A 154 15.58 14.24 -9.34
C SER A 154 15.88 12.95 -8.54
N PRO A 155 15.31 11.80 -8.93
CA PRO A 155 15.72 10.51 -8.39
C PRO A 155 17.05 10.05 -9.00
N ASP A 156 17.88 9.33 -8.24
CA ASP A 156 19.03 8.60 -8.79
C ASP A 156 18.61 7.25 -9.37
N VAL A 157 17.64 6.59 -8.72
CA VAL A 157 17.15 5.25 -9.08
C VAL A 157 15.62 5.23 -9.07
N VAL A 158 15.05 4.64 -10.11
CA VAL A 158 13.61 4.40 -10.23
C VAL A 158 13.34 2.90 -10.25
N HIS A 159 12.43 2.43 -9.41
CA HIS A 159 11.90 1.07 -9.45
C HIS A 159 10.51 1.08 -10.05
N LEU A 160 10.33 0.44 -11.21
CA LEU A 160 9.08 0.43 -11.96
C LEU A 160 8.31 -0.86 -11.70
N THR A 161 7.23 -0.76 -10.92
CA THR A 161 6.34 -1.86 -10.55
C THR A 161 4.96 -1.72 -11.21
N HIS A 162 4.01 -2.59 -10.89
CA HIS A 162 2.61 -2.49 -11.31
C HIS A 162 1.68 -3.10 -10.26
N LEU A 163 0.36 -2.95 -10.46
CA LEU A 163 -0.63 -3.51 -9.56
C LEU A 163 -0.70 -5.04 -9.75
N THR A 164 -0.84 -5.79 -8.66
CA THR A 164 -0.87 -7.25 -8.72
C THR A 164 -2.30 -7.73 -8.98
N THR A 165 -3.15 -7.70 -7.95
CA THR A 165 -4.56 -8.09 -8.00
C THR A 165 -5.46 -6.86 -7.87
N PRO A 166 -6.76 -6.95 -8.22
CA PRO A 166 -7.68 -5.81 -8.13
C PRO A 166 -7.75 -5.15 -6.74
N ASP A 167 -7.54 -5.91 -5.67
CA ASP A 167 -7.49 -5.41 -4.29
C ASP A 167 -6.16 -4.73 -3.93
N SER A 168 -5.09 -4.91 -4.72
CA SER A 168 -3.77 -4.32 -4.42
C SER A 168 -3.79 -2.79 -4.42
N ILE A 169 -4.76 -2.17 -5.11
CA ILE A 169 -4.93 -0.71 -5.11
C ILE A 169 -5.21 -0.15 -3.71
N TYR A 170 -5.85 -0.94 -2.84
CA TYR A 170 -6.17 -0.54 -1.48
C TYR A 170 -4.94 -0.50 -0.57
N HIS A 171 -3.87 -1.17 -0.98
CA HIS A 171 -2.60 -1.22 -0.27
C HIS A 171 -1.62 -0.12 -0.73
N LEU A 172 -1.96 0.64 -1.78
CA LEU A 172 -1.18 1.84 -2.12
C LEU A 172 -1.31 2.88 -0.99
N PRO A 173 -0.25 3.67 -0.71
CA PRO A 173 -0.30 4.78 0.25
C PRO A 173 -1.40 5.82 -0.05
N LEU A 174 -1.89 5.86 -1.29
CA LEU A 174 -2.98 6.72 -1.78
C LEU A 174 -4.39 6.26 -1.37
N GLY A 175 -4.52 4.96 -1.07
CA GLY A 175 -5.78 4.30 -0.78
C GLY A 175 -6.15 4.40 0.69
N PHE A 176 -6.42 3.25 1.29
CA PHE A 176 -6.80 3.18 2.70
C PHE A 176 -5.54 3.05 3.55
N PRO A 177 -5.16 4.07 4.36
CA PRO A 177 -4.01 3.95 5.27
C PRO A 177 -4.05 2.70 6.16
N SER A 178 -5.27 2.29 6.53
CA SER A 178 -5.55 1.13 7.36
C SER A 178 -5.24 -0.22 6.69
N LEU A 179 -5.28 -0.26 5.35
CA LEU A 179 -4.95 -1.42 4.52
C LEU A 179 -3.51 -1.33 4.03
N SER A 180 -3.03 -0.15 3.62
CA SER A 180 -1.62 0.05 3.23
C SER A 180 -0.63 -0.22 4.37
N SER A 181 -1.08 -0.11 5.63
CA SER A 181 -0.30 -0.49 6.82
C SER A 181 -0.19 -1.99 7.09
N LYS A 182 -0.90 -2.82 6.33
CA LYS A 182 -0.96 -4.27 6.56
C LYS A 182 -0.54 -5.03 5.30
N PRO A 183 0.07 -6.22 5.47
CA PRO A 183 0.30 -7.13 4.36
C PRO A 183 -0.94 -7.35 3.53
N GLN A 184 -0.75 -7.51 2.22
CA GLN A 184 -1.85 -7.79 1.32
C GLN A 184 -2.45 -9.16 1.66
N ALA A 185 -3.75 -9.19 1.93
CA ALA A 185 -4.47 -10.41 2.27
C ALA A 185 -5.89 -10.34 1.73
N SER A 186 -6.36 -11.47 1.18
CA SER A 186 -7.75 -11.60 0.78
C SER A 186 -8.64 -11.58 2.02
N LYS A 187 -9.51 -10.58 2.11
CA LYS A 187 -10.45 -10.42 3.22
C LYS A 187 -11.87 -10.38 2.69
N TRP A 188 -12.78 -11.08 3.36
CA TRP A 188 -14.17 -11.21 2.93
C TRP A 188 -14.85 -9.85 2.71
N TYR A 189 -14.54 -8.83 3.53
CA TYR A 189 -15.17 -7.53 3.43
C TYR A 189 -14.72 -6.73 2.19
N LEU A 190 -13.57 -7.04 1.60
CA LEU A 190 -13.12 -6.41 0.34
C LEU A 190 -14.05 -6.77 -0.83
N LEU A 191 -14.84 -7.84 -0.70
CA LEU A 191 -15.90 -8.16 -1.65
C LEU A 191 -16.96 -7.04 -1.72
N PHE A 192 -17.28 -6.38 -0.61
CA PHE A 192 -18.23 -5.26 -0.62
C PHE A 192 -17.67 -4.01 -1.30
N MET A 193 -16.34 -3.93 -1.45
CA MET A 193 -15.66 -2.86 -2.17
C MET A 193 -15.61 -3.10 -3.69
N TRP A 194 -16.26 -4.15 -4.21
CA TRP A 194 -16.26 -4.47 -5.63
C TRP A 194 -16.64 -3.30 -6.56
N PRO A 195 -17.55 -2.35 -6.22
CA PRO A 195 -17.84 -1.24 -7.12
C PRO A 195 -16.62 -0.33 -7.26
N VAL A 196 -15.93 -0.04 -6.15
CA VAL A 196 -14.70 0.77 -6.13
C VAL A 196 -13.59 0.05 -6.90
N THR A 197 -13.45 -1.25 -6.69
CA THR A 197 -12.49 -2.09 -7.42
C THR A 197 -12.76 -2.04 -8.92
N LEU A 198 -14.00 -2.22 -9.36
CA LEU A 198 -14.40 -2.17 -10.76
C LEU A 198 -14.11 -0.78 -11.37
N TRP A 199 -14.51 0.28 -10.67
CA TRP A 199 -14.20 1.65 -11.07
C TRP A 199 -12.70 1.87 -11.21
N SER A 200 -11.88 1.35 -10.30
CA SER A 200 -10.44 1.47 -10.41
C SER A 200 -9.88 0.77 -11.65
N VAL A 201 -10.36 -0.43 -11.99
CA VAL A 201 -9.95 -1.17 -13.19
C VAL A 201 -10.35 -0.41 -14.46
N LEU A 202 -11.53 0.20 -14.48
CA LEU A 202 -11.96 1.06 -15.58
C LEU A 202 -11.10 2.32 -15.69
N LEU A 203 -10.78 2.95 -14.56
CA LEU A 203 -9.90 4.12 -14.53
C LEU A 203 -8.49 3.77 -15.03
N THR A 204 -7.92 2.62 -14.67
CA THR A 204 -6.61 2.20 -15.18
C THR A 204 -6.60 1.84 -16.67
N TRP A 205 -7.76 1.67 -17.30
CA TRP A 205 -7.85 1.57 -18.76
C TRP A 205 -7.69 2.94 -19.43
N ILE A 206 -8.12 4.01 -18.76
CA ILE A 206 -8.12 5.38 -19.27
C ILE A 206 -6.85 6.14 -18.83
N TYR A 207 -6.35 5.89 -17.62
CA TYR A 207 -5.14 6.49 -17.08
C TYR A 207 -3.90 5.89 -17.76
N GLY A 208 -3.17 6.76 -18.45
CA GLY A 208 -2.09 6.37 -19.36
C GLY A 208 -0.69 6.75 -18.91
N HIS A 209 -0.39 6.91 -17.61
CA HIS A 209 0.96 7.24 -17.14
C HIS A 209 1.33 6.55 -15.83
N ALA A 210 2.61 6.20 -15.69
CA ALA A 210 3.15 5.74 -14.41
C ALA A 210 3.14 6.89 -13.39
N PHE A 211 2.86 6.58 -12.13
CA PHE A 211 2.84 7.56 -11.04
C PHE A 211 3.75 7.13 -9.90
N ILE A 212 4.19 8.08 -9.09
CA ILE A 212 5.09 7.81 -7.97
C ILE A 212 4.26 7.28 -6.81
N SER A 213 4.56 6.07 -6.36
CA SER A 213 3.95 5.48 -5.16
C SER A 213 4.77 5.81 -3.92
N GLU A 214 6.09 5.71 -4.01
CA GLU A 214 7.00 5.87 -2.86
C GLU A 214 8.28 6.61 -3.23
N ARG A 215 8.89 7.22 -2.20
CA ARG A 215 10.17 7.92 -2.29
C ARG A 215 11.01 7.52 -1.08
N ASN A 216 12.12 6.85 -1.33
CA ASN A 216 13.01 6.31 -0.30
C ASN A 216 14.39 6.97 -0.42
N ALA A 217 15.15 6.98 0.66
CA ALA A 217 16.52 7.46 0.65
C ALA A 217 17.46 6.37 1.14
N PHE A 218 18.62 6.22 0.50
CA PHE A 218 19.67 5.33 0.96
C PHE A 218 21.01 6.04 0.88
N LYS A 219 21.52 6.48 2.04
CA LYS A 219 22.72 7.30 2.15
C LYS A 219 22.58 8.59 1.31
N LYS A 220 23.26 8.67 0.17
CA LYS A 220 23.21 9.82 -0.75
C LYS A 220 22.31 9.56 -1.97
N LEU A 221 21.76 8.36 -2.10
CA LEU A 221 20.94 7.96 -3.24
C LEU A 221 19.47 8.24 -2.96
N LYS A 222 18.83 8.89 -3.93
CA LYS A 222 17.38 9.11 -3.94
C LYS A 222 16.70 8.04 -4.77
N LEU A 223 15.78 7.30 -4.15
CA LEU A 223 15.09 6.17 -4.75
C LEU A 223 13.60 6.51 -4.90
N GLN A 224 12.98 6.12 -6.00
CA GLN A 224 11.54 6.25 -6.20
C GLN A 224 10.92 4.96 -6.72
N ALA A 225 9.76 4.58 -6.19
CA ALA A 225 8.96 3.49 -6.73
C ALA A 225 7.82 4.06 -7.57
N TRP A 226 7.76 3.68 -8.84
CA TRP A 226 6.75 4.12 -9.80
C TRP A 226 5.83 2.95 -10.14
N VAL A 227 4.53 3.19 -10.17
CA VAL A 227 3.51 2.18 -10.45
C VAL A 227 2.96 2.42 -11.85
N VAL A 228 3.10 1.43 -12.73
CA VAL A 228 2.30 1.35 -13.95
C VAL A 228 0.87 1.00 -13.53
N PRO A 229 -0.15 1.82 -13.87
CA PRO A 229 -1.53 1.59 -13.45
C PRO A 229 -2.13 0.44 -14.28
N LYS A 230 -1.65 -0.79 -14.08
CA LYS A 230 -2.11 -2.00 -14.76
C LYS A 230 -1.99 -3.19 -13.80
N TYR A 231 -2.99 -4.06 -13.83
CA TYR A 231 -3.10 -5.27 -13.00
C TYR A 231 -2.50 -6.51 -13.69
N ASN A 232 -2.13 -7.56 -12.94
CA ASN A 232 -1.61 -8.83 -13.47
C ASN A 232 -2.43 -9.35 -14.67
N MET A 233 -3.76 -9.35 -14.55
CA MET A 233 -4.66 -9.83 -15.61
C MET A 233 -4.48 -9.10 -16.94
N GLN A 234 -4.08 -7.83 -16.91
CA GLN A 234 -3.87 -7.02 -18.12
C GLN A 234 -2.51 -7.33 -18.77
N TYR A 235 -1.49 -7.66 -17.99
CA TYR A 235 -0.19 -8.10 -18.52
C TYR A 235 -0.29 -9.41 -19.32
N PHE A 236 -1.18 -10.31 -18.91
CA PHE A 236 -1.45 -11.55 -19.65
C PHE A 236 -2.32 -11.33 -20.91
N SER A 237 -2.98 -10.17 -21.05
CA SER A 237 -3.84 -9.87 -22.19
C SER A 237 -3.05 -9.38 -23.39
N LYS A 238 -3.14 -10.10 -24.52
CA LYS A 238 -2.45 -9.74 -25.77
C LYS A 238 -2.79 -8.34 -26.28
N TRP A 239 -4.05 -7.91 -26.11
CA TRP A 239 -4.54 -6.61 -26.57
C TRP A 239 -3.94 -5.42 -25.80
N GLN A 240 -3.56 -5.62 -24.54
CA GLN A 240 -3.00 -4.57 -23.70
C GLN A 240 -1.47 -4.47 -23.81
N ARG A 241 -0.81 -5.43 -24.47
CA ARG A 241 0.67 -5.51 -24.54
C ARG A 241 1.31 -4.27 -25.13
N GLU A 242 0.76 -3.75 -26.22
CA GLU A 242 1.27 -2.54 -26.87
C GLU A 242 1.09 -1.31 -25.97
N THR A 243 -0.09 -1.18 -25.35
CA THR A 243 -0.36 -0.11 -24.38
C THR A 243 0.60 -0.17 -23.21
N ILE A 244 0.82 -1.34 -22.60
CA ILE A 244 1.76 -1.52 -21.49
C ILE A 244 3.19 -1.21 -21.93
N SER A 245 3.62 -1.69 -23.10
CA SER A 245 4.96 -1.43 -23.63
C SER A 245 5.19 0.07 -23.85
N LYS A 246 4.16 0.80 -24.33
CA LYS A 246 4.17 2.26 -24.44
C LYS A 246 4.31 2.92 -23.07
N LEU A 247 3.55 2.50 -22.06
CA LEU A 247 3.63 3.03 -20.70
C LEU A 247 5.02 2.83 -20.08
N ILE A 248 5.63 1.66 -20.28
CA ILE A 248 6.98 1.38 -19.79
C ILE A 248 8.00 2.28 -20.52
N GLY A 249 7.88 2.44 -21.84
CA GLY A 249 8.74 3.33 -22.61
C GLY A 249 8.64 4.79 -22.17
N GLU A 250 7.42 5.29 -21.95
CA GLU A 250 7.18 6.63 -21.40
C GLU A 250 7.79 6.79 -20.00
N ALA A 251 7.63 5.78 -19.12
CA ALA A 251 8.24 5.80 -17.80
C ALA A 251 9.78 5.85 -17.85
N ILE A 252 10.41 5.12 -18.78
CA ILE A 252 11.86 5.17 -19.01
C ILE A 252 12.29 6.57 -19.45
N GLN A 253 11.57 7.15 -20.42
CA GLN A 253 11.87 8.48 -20.93
C GLN A 253 11.70 9.55 -19.84
N ASP A 254 10.67 9.45 -19.02
CA ASP A 254 10.41 10.39 -17.93
C ASP A 254 11.43 10.25 -16.81
N ALA A 255 11.89 9.03 -16.51
CA ALA A 255 12.97 8.80 -15.55
C ALA A 255 14.29 9.41 -16.03
N ASP A 256 14.64 9.24 -17.31
CA ASP A 256 15.84 9.82 -17.93
C ASP A 256 15.80 11.36 -17.91
N LYS A 257 14.65 11.96 -18.29
CA LYS A 257 14.43 13.41 -18.21
C LYS A 257 14.57 13.95 -16.79
N LYS A 258 14.14 13.17 -15.79
CA LYS A 258 14.28 13.51 -14.36
C LYS A 258 15.69 13.25 -13.82
N GLY A 259 16.64 12.82 -14.65
CA GLY A 259 18.04 12.63 -14.26
C GLY A 259 18.35 11.28 -13.58
N ALA A 260 17.42 10.32 -13.63
CA ALA A 260 17.65 8.98 -13.08
C ALA A 260 18.77 8.27 -13.82
N LYS A 261 19.67 7.64 -13.07
CA LYS A 261 20.80 6.87 -13.61
C LYS A 261 20.40 5.44 -13.93
N VAL A 262 19.51 4.87 -13.12
CA VAL A 262 19.07 3.48 -13.24
C VAL A 262 17.55 3.39 -13.11
N LEU A 263 16.94 2.59 -13.98
CA LEU A 263 15.56 2.14 -13.83
C LEU A 263 15.54 0.61 -13.71
N SER A 264 15.07 0.10 -12.57
CA SER A 264 14.86 -1.34 -12.36
C SER A 264 13.41 -1.74 -12.67
N LEU A 265 13.22 -2.85 -13.37
CA LEU A 265 11.91 -3.40 -13.70
C LEU A 265 11.45 -4.40 -12.63
N GLY A 266 10.31 -4.14 -12.01
CA GLY A 266 9.66 -5.01 -11.03
C GLY A 266 8.55 -5.88 -11.62
N LEU A 267 8.20 -6.96 -10.91
CA LEU A 267 7.13 -7.92 -11.24
C LEU A 267 7.12 -8.37 -12.71
N LEU A 268 6.02 -8.16 -13.45
CA LEU A 268 5.85 -8.61 -14.83
C LEU A 268 6.42 -7.61 -15.85
N ASN A 269 6.94 -6.44 -15.42
CA ASN A 269 7.61 -5.50 -16.31
C ASN A 269 8.92 -6.08 -16.90
N GLN A 270 9.55 -7.01 -16.17
CA GLN A 270 10.74 -7.76 -16.61
C GLN A 270 10.41 -9.03 -17.41
N HIS A 271 9.14 -9.38 -17.59
CA HIS A 271 8.75 -10.59 -18.32
C HIS A 271 9.31 -10.56 -19.76
N GLU A 272 9.70 -11.71 -20.30
CA GLU A 272 10.48 -11.85 -21.54
C GLU A 272 9.94 -11.02 -22.71
N GLU A 273 8.62 -11.04 -22.89
CA GLU A 273 7.92 -10.28 -23.95
C GLU A 273 8.13 -8.76 -23.83
N PHE A 274 8.07 -8.21 -22.61
CA PHE A 274 8.28 -6.78 -22.36
C PHE A 274 9.76 -6.44 -22.36
N SER A 275 10.62 -7.29 -21.78
CA SER A 275 12.08 -7.14 -21.82
C SER A 275 12.60 -6.98 -23.26
N ARG A 276 12.12 -7.80 -24.20
CA ARG A 276 12.48 -7.67 -25.62
C ARG A 276 12.02 -6.35 -26.23
N ASN A 277 10.81 -5.89 -25.89
CA ASN A 277 10.30 -4.60 -26.37
C ASN A 277 11.11 -3.42 -25.81
N ILE A 278 11.54 -3.51 -24.55
CA ILE A 278 12.38 -2.52 -23.88
C ILE A 278 13.76 -2.48 -24.53
N GLU A 279 14.39 -3.61 -24.80
CA GLU A 279 15.68 -3.67 -25.52
C GLU A 279 15.59 -2.98 -26.89
N LEU A 280 14.51 -3.24 -27.63
CA LEU A 280 14.25 -2.57 -28.92
C LEU A 280 13.99 -1.07 -28.74
N TYR A 281 13.28 -0.67 -27.68
CA TYR A 281 13.02 0.72 -27.36
C TYR A 281 14.32 1.47 -27.07
N ILE A 282 15.18 0.95 -26.19
CA ILE A 282 16.49 1.54 -25.88
C ILE A 282 17.38 1.64 -27.13
N LYS A 283 17.40 0.60 -27.98
CA LYS A 283 18.15 0.64 -29.26
C LYS A 283 17.65 1.73 -30.22
N ARG A 284 16.34 2.02 -30.21
CA ARG A 284 15.73 3.09 -31.04
C ARG A 284 15.93 4.48 -30.46
N HIS A 285 16.31 4.58 -29.18
CA HIS A 285 16.50 5.84 -28.47
C HIS A 285 17.92 5.95 -27.89
N PRO A 286 18.97 5.97 -28.73
CA PRO A 286 20.37 5.98 -28.27
C PRO A 286 20.76 7.24 -27.48
N GLN A 287 19.92 8.28 -27.48
CA GLN A 287 20.09 9.49 -26.69
C GLN A 287 19.81 9.29 -25.18
N LEU A 288 19.09 8.23 -24.79
CA LEU A 288 18.79 7.94 -23.40
C LEU A 288 20.08 7.57 -22.65
N LYS A 289 20.30 8.19 -21.50
CA LYS A 289 21.49 7.94 -20.65
C LYS A 289 21.18 6.96 -19.52
N ILE A 290 19.91 6.80 -19.18
CA ILE A 290 19.44 5.89 -18.15
C ILE A 290 19.78 4.43 -18.47
N LYS A 291 20.23 3.69 -17.46
CA LYS A 291 20.44 2.25 -17.55
C LYS A 291 19.20 1.51 -17.07
N VAL A 292 18.58 0.71 -17.96
CA VAL A 292 17.47 -0.16 -17.58
C VAL A 292 17.99 -1.53 -17.16
N VAL A 293 17.51 -2.05 -16.04
CA VAL A 293 17.90 -3.36 -15.48
C VAL A 293 16.67 -4.15 -15.04
N ASP A 294 16.72 -5.48 -15.16
CA ASP A 294 15.67 -6.40 -14.69
C ASP A 294 15.96 -6.96 -13.29
N GLY A 295 17.23 -6.97 -12.87
CA GLY A 295 17.63 -7.51 -11.56
C GLY A 295 17.85 -9.03 -11.56
N SER A 296 17.68 -9.71 -12.70
CA SER A 296 17.83 -11.18 -12.80
C SER A 296 19.20 -11.68 -12.36
N SER A 297 20.28 -10.95 -12.66
CA SER A 297 21.63 -11.34 -12.24
C SER A 297 21.82 -11.27 -10.72
N LEU A 298 21.20 -10.28 -10.06
CA LEU A 298 21.25 -10.14 -8.60
C LEU A 298 20.40 -11.25 -7.94
N ALA A 299 19.21 -11.52 -8.47
CA ALA A 299 18.37 -12.63 -8.01
C ALA A 299 19.10 -13.98 -8.13
N ALA A 300 19.73 -14.25 -9.28
CA ALA A 300 20.54 -15.44 -9.46
C ALA A 300 21.70 -15.51 -8.46
N ALA A 301 22.41 -14.41 -8.21
CA ALA A 301 23.49 -14.36 -7.23
C ALA A 301 23.02 -14.69 -5.81
N ILE A 302 21.84 -14.21 -5.41
CA ILE A 302 21.24 -14.52 -4.10
C ILE A 302 20.91 -16.02 -4.03
N VAL A 303 20.26 -16.58 -5.04
CA VAL A 303 19.93 -18.02 -5.10
C VAL A 303 21.20 -18.87 -5.00
N LEU A 304 22.26 -18.52 -5.74
CA LEU A 304 23.55 -19.20 -5.68
C LEU A 304 24.16 -19.17 -4.27
N ASN A 305 23.98 -18.07 -3.54
CA ASN A 305 24.51 -17.92 -2.19
C ASN A 305 23.74 -18.77 -1.15
N CYS A 306 22.51 -19.19 -1.49
CA CYS A 306 21.72 -20.11 -0.67
C CYS A 306 22.06 -21.58 -0.90
N ILE A 307 22.82 -21.92 -1.95
CA ILE A 307 23.23 -23.30 -2.22
C ILE A 307 24.34 -23.70 -1.24
N PRO A 308 24.24 -24.87 -0.57
CA PRO A 308 25.30 -25.37 0.31
C PRO A 308 26.64 -25.48 -0.41
N LYS A 309 27.74 -25.09 0.25
CA LYS A 309 29.07 -24.96 -0.38
C LYS A 309 29.61 -26.27 -0.94
N GLU A 310 29.21 -27.40 -0.37
CA GLU A 310 29.63 -28.74 -0.76
C GLU A 310 28.79 -29.33 -1.91
N THR A 311 27.86 -28.57 -2.48
CA THR A 311 26.95 -29.06 -3.53
C THR A 311 27.68 -29.21 -4.86
N THR A 312 27.76 -30.44 -5.36
CA THR A 312 28.35 -30.77 -6.68
C THR A 312 27.31 -30.90 -7.78
N GLN A 313 26.07 -31.24 -7.43
CA GLN A 313 24.95 -31.46 -8.35
C GLN A 313 23.68 -30.78 -7.84
N VAL A 314 22.95 -30.14 -8.75
CA VAL A 314 21.63 -29.55 -8.48
C VAL A 314 20.63 -30.00 -9.53
N LEU A 315 19.38 -30.22 -9.12
CA LEU A 315 18.29 -30.55 -10.04
C LEU A 315 17.50 -29.29 -10.38
N LEU A 316 17.34 -28.99 -11.67
CA LEU A 316 16.49 -27.89 -12.14
C LEU A 316 15.08 -28.40 -12.46
N ARG A 317 14.05 -27.82 -11.82
CA ARG A 317 12.63 -28.04 -12.13
C ARG A 317 11.85 -26.75 -12.26
N GLY A 318 10.72 -26.85 -12.96
CA GLY A 318 9.89 -25.72 -13.36
C GLY A 318 10.13 -25.32 -14.82
N ARG A 319 9.50 -24.22 -15.23
CA ARG A 319 9.60 -23.66 -16.58
C ARG A 319 10.99 -23.07 -16.80
N ILE A 320 11.60 -23.38 -17.94
CA ILE A 320 12.86 -22.76 -18.37
C ILE A 320 12.58 -21.31 -18.78
N SER A 321 12.82 -20.39 -17.83
CA SER A 321 12.74 -18.93 -18.01
C SER A 321 14.13 -18.33 -18.27
N LYS A 322 14.17 -17.03 -18.59
CA LYS A 322 15.42 -16.25 -18.66
C LYS A 322 16.24 -16.35 -17.37
N ASP A 323 15.58 -16.27 -16.22
CA ASP A 323 16.22 -16.36 -14.90
C ASP A 323 16.80 -17.76 -14.66
N ALA A 324 16.06 -18.81 -15.06
CA ALA A 324 16.56 -20.17 -15.01
C ALA A 324 17.82 -20.32 -15.88
N CYS A 325 17.82 -19.80 -17.11
CA CYS A 325 18.99 -19.84 -17.99
C CYS A 325 20.22 -19.14 -17.37
N LEU A 326 20.03 -17.95 -16.79
CA LEU A 326 21.10 -17.22 -16.10
C LEU A 326 21.65 -17.97 -14.89
N LEU A 327 20.76 -18.57 -14.09
CA LEU A 327 21.13 -19.38 -12.94
C LEU A 327 21.94 -20.62 -13.36
N VAL A 328 21.48 -21.34 -14.37
CA VAL A 328 22.20 -22.50 -14.94
C VAL A 328 23.57 -22.09 -15.46
N GLN A 329 23.66 -20.98 -16.18
CA GLN A 329 24.94 -20.47 -16.68
C GLN A 329 25.92 -20.19 -15.54
N ALA A 330 25.47 -19.53 -14.48
CA ALA A 330 26.31 -19.22 -13.33
C ALA A 330 26.74 -20.47 -12.52
N LEU A 331 25.87 -21.48 -12.44
CA LEU A 331 26.20 -22.79 -11.83
C LEU A 331 27.25 -23.54 -12.64
N CYS A 332 27.06 -23.63 -13.96
CA CYS A 332 28.00 -24.29 -14.86
C CYS A 332 29.37 -23.60 -14.83
N GLN A 333 29.43 -22.26 -14.73
CA GLN A 333 30.69 -21.52 -14.59
C GLN A 333 31.40 -21.80 -13.25
N LYS A 334 30.65 -22.15 -12.20
CA LYS A 334 31.19 -22.59 -10.90
C LYS A 334 31.60 -24.06 -10.88
N GLY A 335 31.40 -24.79 -11.98
CA GLY A 335 31.69 -26.23 -12.06
C GLY A 335 30.65 -27.12 -11.36
N ILE A 336 29.47 -26.58 -11.04
CA ILE A 336 28.36 -27.34 -10.46
C ILE A 336 27.57 -27.97 -11.60
N GLN A 337 27.31 -29.28 -11.50
CA GLN A 337 26.53 -30.01 -12.48
C GLN A 337 25.04 -29.71 -12.31
N VAL A 338 24.39 -29.31 -13.39
CA VAL A 338 22.95 -29.04 -13.43
C VAL A 338 22.25 -30.22 -14.09
N VAL A 339 21.38 -30.89 -13.34
CA VAL A 339 20.61 -32.03 -13.81
C VAL A 339 19.24 -31.56 -14.30
N THR A 340 18.84 -32.03 -15.48
CA THR A 340 17.51 -31.79 -16.07
C THR A 340 16.81 -33.10 -16.37
N LEU A 341 15.52 -33.21 -16.03
CA LEU A 341 14.75 -34.45 -16.23
C LEU A 341 14.07 -34.57 -17.60
N GLN A 342 13.72 -33.44 -18.20
CA GLN A 342 13.03 -33.42 -19.49
C GLN A 342 14.05 -33.13 -20.58
N GLU A 343 14.02 -33.93 -21.65
CA GLU A 343 14.89 -33.74 -22.80
C GLU A 343 14.63 -32.38 -23.49
N ASP A 344 13.38 -31.91 -23.46
CA ASP A 344 13.01 -30.59 -23.97
C ASP A 344 13.64 -29.45 -23.16
N ASP A 345 13.74 -29.60 -21.84
CA ASP A 345 14.38 -28.60 -20.96
C ASP A 345 15.89 -28.54 -21.24
N TYR A 346 16.51 -29.72 -21.39
CA TYR A 346 17.92 -29.86 -21.79
C TYR A 346 18.21 -29.16 -23.13
N LYS A 347 17.40 -29.46 -24.16
CA LYS A 347 17.53 -28.86 -25.50
C LYS A 347 17.34 -27.33 -25.48
N LYS A 348 16.39 -26.83 -24.68
CA LYS A 348 16.16 -25.38 -24.53
C LYS A 348 17.36 -24.67 -23.90
N LEU A 349 17.96 -25.25 -22.86
CA LEU A 349 19.13 -24.67 -22.19
C LEU A 349 20.36 -24.69 -23.09
N LEU A 350 20.61 -25.77 -23.82
CA LEU A 350 21.70 -25.80 -24.80
C LEU A 350 21.51 -24.78 -25.92
N LYS A 351 20.29 -24.63 -26.43
CA LYS A 351 19.97 -23.61 -27.43
C LYS A 351 20.26 -22.19 -26.93
N TYR A 352 20.15 -21.95 -25.62
CA TYR A 352 20.47 -20.67 -25.00
C TYR A 352 21.98 -20.43 -24.95
N ASP A 353 22.75 -21.41 -24.47
CA ASP A 353 24.23 -21.36 -24.46
C ASP A 353 24.82 -22.77 -24.64
N ASN A 354 25.42 -23.02 -25.81
CA ASN A 354 26.02 -24.32 -26.13
C ASN A 354 27.19 -24.67 -25.18
N LYS A 355 27.81 -23.69 -24.51
CA LYS A 355 28.92 -23.94 -23.58
C LYS A 355 28.49 -24.68 -22.31
N LEU A 356 27.19 -24.76 -22.05
CA LEU A 356 26.62 -25.44 -20.89
C LEU A 356 26.75 -26.97 -20.96
N GLU A 357 27.00 -27.54 -22.14
CA GLU A 357 27.08 -29.00 -22.37
C GLU A 357 28.04 -29.71 -21.40
N SER A 358 29.14 -29.06 -21.03
CA SER A 358 30.14 -29.65 -20.12
C SER A 358 29.61 -29.96 -18.71
N ASN A 359 28.61 -29.20 -18.23
CA ASN A 359 28.10 -29.29 -16.85
C ASN A 359 26.57 -29.51 -16.79
N LEU A 360 25.90 -29.60 -17.94
CA LEU A 360 24.47 -29.89 -18.03
C LEU A 360 24.26 -31.39 -18.27
N VAL A 361 23.49 -32.05 -17.42
CA VAL A 361 23.33 -33.52 -17.44
C VAL A 361 21.85 -33.89 -17.58
N PRO A 362 21.43 -34.56 -18.67
CA PRO A 362 20.10 -35.14 -18.76
C PRO A 362 20.05 -36.42 -17.92
N SER A 363 19.08 -36.54 -17.01
CA SER A 363 18.92 -37.74 -16.17
C SER A 363 17.45 -38.04 -15.96
N ALA A 364 17.08 -39.32 -15.89
CA ALA A 364 15.73 -39.74 -15.51
C ALA A 364 15.56 -39.91 -13.98
N ARG A 365 16.64 -39.71 -13.21
CA ARG A 365 16.68 -39.99 -11.77
C ARG A 365 16.46 -38.72 -10.94
N TYR A 366 15.78 -38.91 -9.82
CA TYR A 366 15.45 -37.85 -8.85
C TYR A 366 16.40 -37.86 -7.64
N ASP A 367 17.52 -38.56 -7.69
CA ASP A 367 18.44 -38.84 -6.59
C ASP A 367 19.21 -37.62 -6.04
N VAL A 368 19.15 -36.49 -6.75
CA VAL A 368 19.79 -35.22 -6.34
C VAL A 368 19.10 -34.62 -5.11
N LYS A 369 19.89 -34.18 -4.13
CA LYS A 369 19.39 -33.62 -2.85
C LYS A 369 19.08 -32.13 -2.87
N VAL A 370 19.61 -31.36 -3.83
CA VAL A 370 19.37 -29.91 -3.92
C VAL A 370 18.59 -29.62 -5.20
N TRP A 371 17.40 -29.05 -5.04
CA TRP A 371 16.48 -28.78 -6.14
C TRP A 371 16.27 -27.29 -6.29
N LEU A 372 16.62 -26.76 -7.46
CA LEU A 372 16.30 -25.41 -7.88
C LEU A 372 14.95 -25.43 -8.56
N VAL A 373 13.99 -24.72 -7.98
CA VAL A 373 12.58 -24.82 -8.40
C VAL A 373 12.01 -23.48 -8.82
N GLY A 374 11.38 -23.46 -9.98
CA GLY A 374 10.67 -22.30 -10.52
C GLY A 374 9.20 -22.58 -10.80
N ASP A 375 8.53 -21.63 -11.45
CA ASP A 375 7.12 -21.72 -11.81
C ASP A 375 6.81 -22.99 -12.62
N GLY A 376 5.68 -23.63 -12.33
CA GLY A 376 5.25 -24.85 -13.02
C GLY A 376 5.78 -26.15 -12.41
N LEU A 377 6.45 -26.10 -11.26
CA LEU A 377 6.69 -27.29 -10.43
C LEU A 377 5.35 -27.88 -9.98
N THR A 378 5.14 -29.18 -10.23
CA THR A 378 3.90 -29.86 -9.85
C THR A 378 4.05 -30.69 -8.57
N ASP A 379 2.95 -30.88 -7.84
CA ASP A 379 2.92 -31.71 -6.61
C ASP A 379 3.36 -33.16 -6.88
N LYS A 380 3.06 -33.68 -8.08
CA LYS A 380 3.48 -35.01 -8.55
C LYS A 380 4.98 -35.13 -8.77
N GLU A 381 5.67 -34.04 -9.09
CA GLU A 381 7.13 -34.03 -9.21
C GLU A 381 7.77 -33.90 -7.84
N GLN A 382 7.21 -33.05 -6.96
CA GLN A 382 7.68 -32.91 -5.59
C GLN A 382 7.60 -34.22 -4.81
N SER A 383 6.56 -35.03 -5.02
CA SER A 383 6.40 -36.31 -4.33
C SER A 383 7.50 -37.33 -4.66
N LYS A 384 8.19 -37.16 -5.80
CA LYS A 384 9.31 -38.01 -6.22
C LYS A 384 10.65 -37.61 -5.60
N ALA A 385 10.71 -36.49 -4.87
CA ALA A 385 11.92 -36.04 -4.23
C ALA A 385 12.38 -37.04 -3.13
N PRO A 386 13.69 -37.30 -3.03
CA PRO A 386 14.27 -38.07 -1.94
C PRO A 386 13.99 -37.43 -0.58
N LYS A 387 13.96 -38.24 0.47
CA LYS A 387 13.88 -37.75 1.85
C LYS A 387 15.06 -36.80 2.15
N GLY A 388 14.78 -35.66 2.77
CA GLY A 388 15.78 -34.64 3.11
C GLY A 388 16.23 -33.78 1.93
N THR A 389 15.51 -33.77 0.81
CA THR A 389 15.79 -32.86 -0.30
C THR A 389 15.57 -31.40 0.12
N LEU A 390 16.47 -30.54 -0.32
CA LEU A 390 16.43 -29.09 -0.15
C LEU A 390 15.86 -28.43 -1.40
N PHE A 391 14.68 -27.82 -1.27
CA PHE A 391 14.04 -27.03 -2.33
C PHE A 391 14.43 -25.56 -2.17
N ILE A 392 15.11 -25.01 -3.17
CA ILE A 392 15.50 -23.60 -3.25
C ILE A 392 14.71 -22.97 -4.41
N PRO A 393 13.68 -22.17 -4.13
CA PRO A 393 12.95 -21.47 -5.16
C PRO A 393 13.80 -20.37 -5.81
N PHE A 394 13.66 -20.22 -7.13
CA PHE A 394 14.20 -19.06 -7.87
C PHE A 394 13.08 -18.24 -8.55
N SER A 395 11.83 -18.68 -8.44
CA SER A 395 10.64 -17.92 -8.84
C SER A 395 10.23 -16.91 -7.77
N ILE A 396 9.52 -15.86 -8.20
CA ILE A 396 8.98 -14.79 -7.33
C ILE A 396 8.11 -15.39 -6.22
N PHE A 397 7.33 -16.43 -6.52
CA PHE A 397 6.50 -17.14 -5.55
C PHE A 397 7.11 -18.49 -5.17
N PRO A 398 7.17 -18.84 -3.87
CA PRO A 398 7.67 -20.13 -3.43
C PRO A 398 6.66 -21.25 -3.78
N PRO A 399 7.12 -22.49 -4.01
CA PRO A 399 6.24 -23.62 -4.25
C PRO A 399 5.48 -24.05 -2.99
N ASN A 400 4.34 -24.70 -3.19
CA ASN A 400 3.60 -25.36 -2.11
C ASN A 400 4.44 -26.46 -1.47
N GLN A 401 4.41 -26.57 -0.15
CA GLN A 401 5.12 -27.60 0.61
C GLN A 401 4.32 -28.91 0.63
N ILE A 402 4.74 -29.90 -0.15
CA ILE A 402 4.04 -31.20 -0.26
C ILE A 402 4.67 -32.28 0.63
N ARG A 403 6.00 -32.29 0.77
CA ARG A 403 6.74 -33.32 1.50
C ARG A 403 7.21 -32.81 2.87
N LYS A 404 6.67 -33.38 3.96
CA LYS A 404 7.06 -32.99 5.33
C LYS A 404 8.47 -33.42 5.73
N ASP A 405 9.05 -34.37 5.00
CA ASP A 405 10.38 -34.92 5.24
C ASP A 405 11.46 -34.29 4.35
N CYS A 406 11.17 -33.13 3.75
CA CYS A 406 12.07 -32.31 2.95
C CYS A 406 12.16 -30.88 3.51
N TYR A 407 13.19 -30.14 3.10
CA TYR A 407 13.42 -28.76 3.50
C TYR A 407 13.02 -27.81 2.39
N TYR A 408 12.21 -26.81 2.71
CA TYR A 408 11.75 -25.80 1.75
C TYR A 408 12.29 -24.43 2.17
N HIS A 409 13.14 -23.85 1.34
CA HIS A 409 13.49 -22.44 1.48
C HIS A 409 12.33 -21.57 1.01
N THR A 410 12.22 -20.40 1.63
CA THR A 410 11.48 -19.27 1.05
C THR A 410 12.24 -18.73 -0.16
N THR A 411 11.56 -18.02 -1.06
CA THR A 411 12.23 -17.29 -2.16
C THR A 411 13.37 -16.46 -1.57
N PRO A 412 14.63 -16.71 -2.01
CA PRO A 412 15.77 -16.00 -1.47
C PRO A 412 15.64 -14.49 -1.64
N ALA A 413 15.86 -13.75 -0.56
CA ALA A 413 15.70 -12.31 -0.50
C ALA A 413 16.87 -11.68 0.29
N MET A 414 17.02 -10.36 0.18
CA MET A 414 17.98 -9.59 0.96
C MET A 414 17.26 -8.82 2.06
N GLU A 415 17.89 -8.75 3.24
CA GLU A 415 17.47 -7.81 4.28
C GLU A 415 17.89 -6.40 3.88
N ALA A 416 16.96 -5.44 3.94
CA ALA A 416 17.30 -4.08 3.62
C ALA A 416 18.15 -3.46 4.74
N PRO A 417 19.19 -2.69 4.41
CA PRO A 417 20.04 -2.08 5.41
C PRO A 417 19.26 -1.08 6.29
N LYS A 418 19.60 -1.00 7.58
CA LYS A 418 19.04 -0.02 8.53
C LYS A 418 19.21 1.46 8.11
N SER A 419 20.06 1.74 7.13
CA SER A 419 20.29 3.09 6.59
C SER A 419 19.36 3.44 5.42
N VAL A 420 18.41 2.57 5.06
CA VAL A 420 17.32 2.91 4.14
C VAL A 420 16.25 3.64 4.93
N GLU A 421 15.83 4.80 4.45
CA GLU A 421 14.81 5.65 5.05
C GLU A 421 13.54 5.64 4.21
N ASN A 422 12.39 5.84 4.88
CA ASN A 422 11.05 5.98 4.27
C ASN A 422 10.52 4.75 3.52
N MET A 423 11.06 3.57 3.80
CA MET A 423 10.61 2.32 3.19
C MET A 423 9.46 1.71 4.00
N HIS A 424 8.28 1.68 3.38
CA HIS A 424 7.02 1.33 4.05
C HIS A 424 6.19 0.28 3.29
N SER A 425 6.69 -0.29 2.20
CA SER A 425 6.00 -1.41 1.56
C SER A 425 6.95 -2.34 0.84
N CYS A 426 6.47 -3.55 0.59
CA CYS A 426 7.17 -4.54 -0.22
C CYS A 426 6.30 -4.90 -1.43
N GLU A 427 6.94 -5.05 -2.58
CA GLU A 427 6.29 -5.35 -3.88
C GLU A 427 5.53 -6.70 -3.87
N VAL A 428 5.97 -7.67 -3.06
CA VAL A 428 5.30 -8.96 -2.86
C VAL A 428 5.01 -9.15 -1.38
N SER A 429 3.73 -9.15 -1.02
CA SER A 429 3.24 -9.40 0.34
C SER A 429 2.18 -10.49 0.28
N SER A 430 2.57 -11.76 0.14
CA SER A 430 1.61 -12.87 0.29
C SER A 430 2.27 -14.17 0.78
N TYR A 431 1.62 -14.81 1.76
CA TYR A 431 1.82 -16.19 2.27
C TYR A 431 3.04 -16.55 3.14
N LEU A 432 3.71 -15.62 3.83
CA LEU A 432 4.73 -15.99 4.84
C LEU A 432 4.19 -16.14 6.28
N PHE A 433 2.91 -15.85 6.53
CA PHE A 433 2.35 -15.75 7.90
C PHE A 433 1.18 -16.70 8.19
N ASP A 434 0.99 -17.76 7.40
CA ASP A 434 -0.14 -18.67 7.58
C ASP A 434 0.26 -19.94 8.37
N GLN A 435 0.84 -19.76 9.57
CA GLN A 435 0.80 -20.78 10.62
C GLN A 435 0.63 -20.15 12.00
N ASN A 436 -0.60 -20.28 12.51
CA ASN A 436 -1.00 -20.19 13.92
C ASN A 436 -0.65 -18.92 14.69
N PHE A 437 -1.51 -17.90 14.64
CA PHE A 437 -1.82 -17.11 15.84
C PHE A 437 -3.26 -16.56 15.75
N LEU A 438 -4.15 -17.20 16.50
CA LEU A 438 -5.45 -16.64 16.85
C LEU A 438 -5.21 -15.42 17.75
N ILE A 439 -5.36 -14.22 17.20
CA ILE A 439 -5.32 -12.98 17.99
C ILE A 439 -6.76 -12.59 18.31
N GLN A 440 -7.11 -12.80 19.57
CA GLN A 440 -8.27 -12.24 20.23
C GLN A 440 -8.15 -10.71 20.26
N MET A 441 -9.23 -10.02 19.90
CA MET A 441 -9.34 -8.56 19.94
C MET A 441 -9.10 -8.02 21.35
N GLU A 442 -8.02 -7.26 21.56
CA GLU A 442 -7.88 -6.35 22.69
C GLU A 442 -8.58 -5.02 22.38
N PHE A 443 -9.48 -4.59 23.27
CA PHE A 443 -10.06 -3.25 23.26
C PHE A 443 -8.99 -2.25 23.71
N LYS A 444 -8.45 -1.46 22.77
CA LYS A 444 -7.59 -0.31 23.09
C LYS A 444 -8.41 0.75 23.84
N LYS A 445 -7.78 1.30 24.88
CA LYS A 445 -8.17 2.48 25.66
C LYS A 445 -8.61 3.59 24.70
N PHE A 446 -9.80 4.16 24.94
CA PHE A 446 -10.38 5.27 24.17
C PHE A 446 -9.36 6.40 24.04
N ASP A 447 -8.75 6.54 22.86
CA ASP A 447 -7.74 7.56 22.61
C ASP A 447 -8.39 8.81 22.02
N SER A 448 -8.00 9.95 22.56
CA SER A 448 -8.83 11.16 22.62
C SER A 448 -8.65 12.12 21.45
N GLN A 449 -8.00 11.67 20.37
CA GLN A 449 -7.85 12.43 19.12
C GLN A 449 -9.16 12.64 18.37
N THR A 450 -10.20 11.83 18.67
CA THR A 450 -11.54 12.04 18.12
C THR A 450 -12.13 13.38 18.50
N MET A 451 -11.68 14.06 19.57
CA MET A 451 -12.29 15.33 19.98
C MET A 451 -12.20 16.41 18.88
N GLY A 452 -11.04 16.72 18.32
CA GLY A 452 -10.89 17.87 17.40
C GLY A 452 -11.78 17.81 16.14
N CYS A 453 -11.73 16.70 15.41
CA CYS A 453 -12.53 16.52 14.18
C CYS A 453 -13.95 16.00 14.44
N ALA A 454 -14.18 15.17 15.47
CA ALA A 454 -15.54 14.81 15.83
C ALA A 454 -16.30 16.05 16.31
N LEU A 455 -15.67 16.99 17.02
CA LEU A 455 -16.37 18.17 17.54
C LEU A 455 -16.97 19.05 16.44
N SER A 456 -16.35 19.24 15.26
CA SER A 456 -17.01 19.97 14.16
C SER A 456 -18.33 19.29 13.71
N THR A 457 -18.30 17.96 13.52
CA THR A 457 -19.48 17.19 13.07
C THR A 457 -20.48 16.84 14.18
N THR A 458 -20.00 16.65 15.40
CA THR A 458 -20.79 16.37 16.61
C THR A 458 -21.41 17.68 17.11
N PHE A 459 -20.78 18.85 16.91
CA PHE A 459 -21.46 20.13 17.06
C PHE A 459 -22.53 20.32 16.00
N ALA A 460 -22.28 19.99 14.73
CA ALA A 460 -23.33 20.03 13.70
C ALA A 460 -24.52 19.11 14.04
N LEU A 461 -24.27 17.98 14.70
CA LEU A 461 -25.31 17.05 15.16
C LEU A 461 -26.00 17.50 16.45
N PHE A 462 -25.26 18.01 17.43
CA PHE A 462 -25.79 18.69 18.60
C PHE A 462 -26.64 19.87 18.16
N PHE A 463 -26.24 20.57 17.08
CA PHE A 463 -26.99 21.63 16.40
C PHE A 463 -28.22 21.13 15.67
N PHE A 464 -28.16 20.02 14.95
CA PHE A 464 -29.33 19.44 14.29
C PHE A 464 -30.39 19.03 15.34
N ILE A 465 -29.94 18.46 16.46
CA ILE A 465 -30.78 18.09 17.60
C ILE A 465 -31.27 19.34 18.35
N THR A 466 -30.43 20.34 18.61
CA THR A 466 -30.89 21.61 19.23
C THR A 466 -31.75 22.43 18.30
N CYS A 467 -31.63 22.30 16.98
CA CYS A 467 -32.49 22.95 16.00
C CYS A 467 -33.89 22.33 16.00
N ILE A 468 -33.97 21.00 16.08
CA ILE A 468 -35.22 20.26 16.30
C ILE A 468 -35.84 20.62 17.66
N ILE A 469 -35.04 20.72 18.71
CA ILE A 469 -35.49 21.10 20.07
C ILE A 469 -35.90 22.59 20.11
N ALA A 470 -35.19 23.50 19.44
CA ALA A 470 -35.49 24.93 19.39
C ALA A 470 -36.71 25.25 18.52
N LEU A 471 -36.97 24.47 17.47
CA LEU A 471 -38.24 24.47 16.76
C LEU A 471 -39.42 24.03 17.66
N GLN A 472 -39.15 23.47 18.85
CA GLN A 472 -40.16 23.02 19.81
C GLN A 472 -40.01 23.61 21.23
N SER A 473 -39.15 24.61 21.47
CA SER A 473 -38.90 25.14 22.83
C SER A 473 -40.03 26.05 23.35
N GLN A 474 -41.27 25.55 23.35
CA GLN A 474 -42.27 26.02 24.31
C GLN A 474 -42.23 25.25 25.62
N GLU A 475 -41.71 24.03 25.73
CA GLU A 475 -41.67 23.33 27.02
C GLU A 475 -40.51 22.33 27.11
N MET A 476 -39.60 22.50 28.11
CA MET A 476 -39.02 21.37 28.85
C MET A 476 -38.08 21.82 29.99
N ASN A 477 -38.29 21.22 31.17
CA ASN A 477 -37.43 21.27 32.36
C ASN A 477 -36.48 20.07 32.44
N LEU A 478 -35.32 20.29 33.05
CA LEU A 478 -34.11 19.46 33.12
C LEU A 478 -34.23 18.12 33.87
N TRP A 479 -33.41 17.13 33.46
CA TRP A 479 -32.97 15.98 34.27
C TRP A 479 -31.44 15.81 34.27
N LYS A 480 -30.88 15.45 35.44
CA LYS A 480 -29.45 15.19 35.73
C LYS A 480 -29.10 13.68 35.61
N MET A 481 -27.85 13.36 35.25
CA MET A 481 -27.25 12.01 35.31
C MET A 481 -25.93 12.01 36.12
N ASN A 482 -25.72 10.96 36.92
CA ASN A 482 -24.44 10.45 37.47
C ASN A 482 -24.29 9.02 36.90
N GLY A 483 -23.18 8.38 36.57
CA GLY A 483 -21.73 8.54 36.75
C GLY A 483 -21.15 7.11 36.80
N ILE A 484 -20.14 6.78 35.99
CA ILE A 484 -19.46 5.45 35.91
C ILE A 484 -17.98 5.63 36.26
N SER A 485 -17.31 4.61 36.85
CA SER A 485 -15.85 4.55 36.97
C SER A 485 -15.25 3.23 36.42
N MET A 486 -14.00 3.31 35.94
CA MET A 486 -13.12 2.21 35.45
C MET A 486 -11.90 2.01 36.37
N VAL A 487 -11.20 0.87 36.24
CA VAL A 487 -9.88 0.58 36.85
C VAL A 487 -8.92 -0.04 35.81
N HIS A 488 -7.63 0.27 35.95
CA HIS A 488 -6.46 -0.07 35.10
C HIS A 488 -5.74 -1.39 35.46
N GLY A 489 -4.85 -1.85 34.56
CA GLY A 489 -3.71 -2.72 34.86
C GLY A 489 -2.68 -2.79 33.70
N ASP A 490 -1.39 -2.74 34.04
CA ASP A 490 -0.19 -2.65 33.19
C ASP A 490 0.33 -4.00 32.65
N HIS A 491 1.16 -4.00 31.58
CA HIS A 491 2.54 -4.55 31.53
C HIS A 491 3.11 -4.63 30.09
N SER A 492 4.45 -4.51 30.00
CA SER A 492 5.34 -4.37 28.84
C SER A 492 5.72 -5.71 28.18
N PHE A 493 6.23 -5.74 26.91
CA PHE A 493 7.39 -6.53 26.41
C PHE A 493 7.66 -6.31 24.88
N TYR A 494 8.91 -6.58 24.46
CA TYR A 494 9.61 -6.24 23.19
C TYR A 494 9.39 -7.21 22.01
N PHE A 495 9.48 -6.78 20.73
CA PHE A 495 9.78 -7.64 19.55
C PHE A 495 10.41 -6.93 18.32
N SER A 496 11.18 -7.72 17.55
CA SER A 496 12.09 -7.41 16.45
C SER A 496 11.41 -7.42 15.07
N CYS A 497 11.78 -6.49 14.18
CA CYS A 497 11.22 -6.33 12.84
C CYS A 497 12.24 -6.70 11.75
N ILE A 498 11.79 -7.47 10.77
CA ILE A 498 12.49 -7.82 9.53
C ILE A 498 12.32 -6.63 8.58
N ILE A 499 13.42 -6.00 8.19
CA ILE A 499 13.42 -4.96 7.17
C ILE A 499 13.54 -5.67 5.81
N CYS A 500 12.44 -5.65 5.06
CA CYS A 500 12.50 -5.49 3.61
C CYS A 500 12.16 -4.05 3.28
#